data_AF-A0A377W1B9-F1
#
_entry.id   AF-A0A377W1B9-F1
#
_cell.length_a   1.000
_cell.length_b   1.000
_cell.length_c   1.000
_cell.angle_alpha   90.00
_cell.angle_beta   90.00
_cell.angle_gamma   90.00
#
_symmetry.space_group_name_H-M   'P 1'
#
loop_
_entity.id
_entity.type
_entity.pdbx_description
1 polymer ?
#
loop_
_entity_poly.entity_id
_entity_poly.type
_entity_poly.pdbx_seq_one_letter_code
_entity_poly.pdbx_strand_id
1 'polypeptide(L)'
;MDLTQLEMFNAVASTGSITQAAQRVHRVPSNLTTRIRQLEADLGVELFIRENQRLRLSPAGHSFLRYSQQILALVDEARMVVAGDEPQGLFSLGSLESTAAVRIPSTLAHFNQRYPKFIWRSQPALPGR
;
A
#
# COMPACT_ATOMS: atom_id res chain seq x y z
N MET A 1 -1.96 16.89 7.31
CA MET A 1 -1.90 15.58 6.65
C MET A 1 -1.52 15.75 5.18
N ASP A 2 -0.40 15.16 4.76
CA ASP A 2 0.09 15.12 3.37
C ASP A 2 0.44 13.69 2.92
N LEU A 3 0.67 13.47 1.61
CA LEU A 3 0.96 12.14 1.06
C LEU A 3 2.26 11.54 1.58
N THR A 4 3.27 12.37 1.83
CA THR A 4 4.56 11.92 2.37
C THR A 4 4.40 11.39 3.80
N GLN A 5 3.53 12.00 4.61
CA GLN A 5 3.17 11.51 5.94
C GLN A 5 2.47 10.15 5.85
N LEU A 6 1.60 9.93 4.86
CA LEU A 6 0.94 8.63 4.63
C LEU A 6 1.95 7.54 4.25
N GLU A 7 2.89 7.84 3.34
CA GLU A 7 3.97 6.93 2.95
C GLU A 7 4.84 6.54 4.15
N MET A 8 5.23 7.52 4.97
CA MET A 8 6.04 7.30 6.17
C MET A 8 5.28 6.49 7.23
N PHE A 9 4.01 6.81 7.45
CA PHE A 9 3.15 6.07 8.36
C PHE A 9 3.02 4.60 7.92
N ASN A 10 2.75 4.35 6.63
CA ASN A 10 2.66 2.99 6.08
C ASN A 10 3.99 2.23 6.21
N ALA A 11 5.12 2.91 5.99
CA ALA A 11 6.43 2.32 6.18
C ALA A 11 6.65 1.88 7.64
N VAL A 12 6.34 2.73 8.61
CA VAL A 12 6.44 2.38 10.06
C VAL A 12 5.47 1.29 10.45
N ALA A 13 4.24 1.32 9.94
CA ALA A 13 3.25 0.27 10.14
C ALA A 13 3.77 -1.10 9.65
N SER A 14 4.47 -1.12 8.51
CA SER A 14 5.00 -2.36 7.92
C SER A 14 6.22 -2.92 8.64
N THR A 15 7.08 -2.07 9.22
CA THR A 15 8.33 -2.49 9.87
C THR A 15 8.20 -2.64 11.39
N GLY A 16 7.23 -1.98 12.02
CA GLY A 16 7.14 -1.87 13.48
C GLY A 16 8.31 -1.13 14.12
N SER A 17 9.12 -0.42 13.32
CA SER A 17 10.34 0.27 13.76
C SER A 17 10.61 1.52 12.93
N ILE A 18 10.75 2.66 13.60
CA ILE A 18 11.09 3.96 12.98
C ILE A 18 12.42 3.86 12.24
N THR A 19 13.43 3.22 12.83
CA THR A 19 14.77 3.10 12.23
C THR A 19 14.73 2.30 10.94
N GLN A 20 14.04 1.16 10.92
CA GLN A 20 13.91 0.33 9.72
C GLN A 20 13.03 1.00 8.66
N ALA A 21 11.96 1.68 9.06
CA ALA A 21 11.12 2.43 8.14
C ALA A 21 11.89 3.55 7.44
N ALA A 22 12.68 4.31 8.20
CA ALA A 22 13.53 5.38 7.69
C ALA A 22 14.52 4.89 6.63
N GLN A 23 15.14 3.72 6.85
CA GLN A 23 15.99 3.06 5.85
C GLN A 23 15.21 2.70 4.59
N ARG A 24 14.00 2.14 4.73
CA ARG A 24 13.16 1.72 3.60
C ARG A 24 12.68 2.88 2.73
N VAL A 25 12.41 4.04 3.33
CA VAL A 25 11.96 5.25 2.60
C VAL A 25 13.12 6.19 2.25
N HIS A 26 14.38 5.79 2.49
CA HIS A 26 15.57 6.62 2.28
C HIS A 26 15.53 8.00 2.96
N ARG A 27 15.05 8.06 4.21
CA ARG A 27 14.95 9.29 5.02
C ARG A 27 15.65 9.15 6.37
N VAL A 28 15.92 10.29 7.01
CA VAL A 28 16.52 10.32 8.35
C VAL A 28 15.46 10.01 9.43
N PRO A 29 15.73 9.16 10.44
CA PRO A 29 14.76 8.78 11.47
C PRO A 29 14.13 9.95 12.26
N SER A 30 14.88 11.03 12.46
CA SER A 30 14.39 12.25 13.12
C SER A 30 13.26 12.92 12.34
N ASN A 31 13.35 12.94 11.01
CA ASN A 31 12.32 13.48 10.14
C ASN A 31 11.03 12.65 10.20
N LEU A 32 11.18 11.32 10.21
CA LEU A 32 10.08 10.37 10.27
C LEU A 32 9.26 10.51 11.57
N THR A 33 9.96 10.61 12.71
CA THR A 33 9.32 10.75 14.03
C THR A 33 8.51 12.05 14.12
N THR A 34 9.09 13.17 13.67
CA THR A 34 8.41 14.47 13.69
C THR A 34 7.18 14.47 12.78
N ARG A 35 7.29 13.89 11.57
CA ARG A 35 6.18 13.84 10.61
C ARG A 35 5.04 12.96 11.07
N ILE A 36 5.32 11.83 11.74
CA ILE A 36 4.29 10.98 12.34
C ILE A 36 3.59 11.69 13.49
N ARG A 37 4.34 12.35 14.39
CA ARG A 37 3.72 13.13 15.48
C ARG A 37 2.84 14.26 14.97
N GLN A 38 3.26 14.93 13.89
CA GLN A 38 2.42 15.94 13.22
C GLN A 38 1.14 15.32 12.66
N LEU A 39 1.24 14.14 12.04
CA LEU A 39 0.07 13.42 11.53
C LEU A 39 -0.90 13.04 12.66
N GLU A 40 -0.38 12.53 13.78
CA GLU A 40 -1.17 12.19 14.97
C GLU A 40 -1.83 13.44 15.59
N ALA A 41 -1.11 14.56 15.64
CA ALA A 41 -1.63 15.83 16.11
C ALA A 41 -2.75 16.38 15.20
N ASP A 42 -2.56 16.30 13.88
CA ASP A 42 -3.58 16.71 12.89
C ASP A 42 -4.85 15.86 12.98
N LEU A 43 -4.71 14.57 13.28
CA LEU A 43 -5.84 13.64 13.44
C LEU A 43 -6.44 13.68 14.84
N GLY A 44 -5.74 14.25 15.82
CA GLY A 44 -6.14 14.26 17.24
C GLY A 44 -6.10 12.89 17.90
N VAL A 45 -5.41 11.90 17.33
CA VAL A 45 -5.34 10.52 17.86
C VAL A 45 -3.92 9.97 17.74
N GLU A 46 -3.52 9.15 18.71
CA GLU A 46 -2.30 8.35 18.60
C GLU A 46 -2.54 7.17 17.66
N LEU A 47 -1.73 7.08 16.60
CA LEU A 47 -1.78 5.99 15.63
C LEU A 47 -0.84 4.84 16.03
N PHE A 48 0.18 5.14 16.83
CA PHE A 48 1.10 4.15 17.37
C PHE A 48 1.12 4.13 18.90
N ILE A 49 1.25 2.93 19.46
CA ILE A 49 1.46 2.67 20.89
C ILE A 49 2.78 1.94 21.11
N ARG A 50 3.39 2.16 22.28
CA ARG A 50 4.61 1.44 22.70
C ARG A 50 4.23 0.26 23.59
N GLU A 51 4.55 -0.94 23.14
CA GLU A 51 4.29 -2.18 23.88
C GLU A 51 5.58 -3.01 23.92
N ASN A 52 6.08 -3.36 25.12
CA ASN A 52 7.29 -4.16 25.31
C ASN A 52 8.50 -3.67 24.49
N GLN A 53 8.75 -2.35 24.52
CA GLN A 53 9.82 -1.66 23.77
C GLN A 53 9.66 -1.70 22.24
N ARG A 54 8.55 -2.23 21.71
CA ARG A 54 8.23 -2.23 20.28
C ARG A 54 7.13 -1.23 19.97
N LEU A 55 7.20 -0.64 18.78
CA LEU A 55 6.17 0.26 18.26
C LEU A 55 5.10 -0.58 17.55
N ARG A 56 3.85 -0.40 17.93
CA ARG A 56 2.69 -1.12 17.35
C ARG A 56 1.58 -0.14 16.98
N LEU A 57 0.73 -0.53 16.06
CA LEU A 57 -0.44 0.28 15.70
C LEU A 57 -1.47 0.27 16.84
N SER A 58 -2.06 1.44 17.10
CA SER A 58 -3.25 1.56 17.94
C SER A 58 -4.49 1.03 17.18
N PRO A 59 -5.65 0.85 17.83
CA PRO A 59 -6.90 0.54 17.12
C PRO A 59 -7.25 1.58 16.03
N ALA A 60 -6.99 2.87 16.31
CA ALA A 60 -7.13 3.94 15.33
C ALA A 60 -6.08 3.82 14.21
N GLY A 61 -4.83 3.47 14.54
CA GLY A 61 -3.77 3.19 13.59
C GLY A 61 -4.11 2.09 12.58
N HIS A 62 -4.72 0.99 13.03
CA HIS A 62 -5.18 -0.08 12.13
C HIS A 62 -6.27 0.40 11.17
N SER A 63 -7.24 1.17 11.69
CA SER A 63 -8.31 1.75 10.87
C SER A 63 -7.75 2.73 9.83
N PHE A 64 -6.83 3.59 10.28
CA PHE A 64 -6.19 4.61 9.45
C PHE A 64 -5.29 3.99 8.37
N LEU A 65 -4.61 2.87 8.65
CA LEU A 65 -3.77 2.16 7.68
C LEU A 65 -4.53 1.77 6.42
N ARG A 66 -5.76 1.27 6.58
CA ARG A 66 -6.62 0.95 5.44
C ARG A 66 -6.87 2.18 4.56
N TYR A 67 -7.25 3.31 5.16
CA TYR A 67 -7.54 4.53 4.43
C TYR A 67 -6.28 5.14 3.79
N SER A 68 -5.17 5.15 4.51
CA SER A 68 -3.87 5.61 4.01
C SER A 68 -3.46 4.86 2.73
N GLN A 69 -3.58 3.52 2.74
CA GLN A 69 -3.29 2.69 1.56
C GLN A 69 -4.22 2.99 0.38
N GLN A 70 -5.52 3.18 0.64
CA GLN A 70 -6.50 3.52 -0.40
C GLN A 70 -6.23 4.89 -1.02
N ILE A 71 -5.88 5.89 -0.21
CA ILE A 71 -5.55 7.23 -0.70
C ILE A 71 -4.32 7.19 -1.60
N LEU A 72 -3.25 6.50 -1.19
CA LEU A 72 -2.04 6.37 -2.00
C LEU A 72 -2.32 5.63 -3.32
N ALA A 73 -3.10 4.55 -3.29
CA ALA A 73 -3.50 3.84 -4.50
C ALA A 73 -4.29 4.72 -5.48
N LEU A 74 -5.23 5.54 -4.97
CA LEU A 74 -5.98 6.50 -5.79
C LEU A 74 -5.09 7.59 -6.39
N VAL A 75 -4.07 8.05 -5.64
CA VAL A 75 -3.10 9.01 -6.16
C VAL A 75 -2.27 8.38 -7.28
N ASP A 76 -1.82 7.14 -7.12
CA ASP A 76 -1.08 6.42 -8.15
C ASP A 76 -1.93 6.20 -9.40
N GLU A 77 -3.20 5.80 -9.24
CA GLU A 77 -4.16 5.68 -10.34
C GLU A 77 -4.35 7.02 -11.07
N ALA A 78 -4.56 8.12 -10.33
CA ALA A 78 -4.71 9.45 -10.92
C ALA A 78 -3.46 9.88 -11.71
N ARG A 79 -2.26 9.58 -11.18
CA ARG A 79 -1.00 9.86 -11.88
C ARG A 79 -0.89 9.07 -13.18
N MET A 80 -1.27 7.79 -13.19
CA MET A 80 -1.25 6.95 -14.38
C MET A 80 -2.21 7.49 -15.45
N VAL A 81 -3.45 7.80 -15.07
CA VAL A 81 -4.47 8.35 -15.99
C VAL A 81 -4.02 9.67 -16.61
N VAL A 82 -3.45 10.59 -15.81
CA VAL A 82 -3.02 11.92 -16.27
C VAL A 82 -1.74 11.86 -17.10
N ALA A 83 -0.81 10.96 -16.78
CA ALA A 83 0.42 10.80 -17.55
C ALA A 83 0.18 10.31 -18.99
N GLY A 84 -1.02 9.85 -19.31
CA GLY A 84 -1.34 9.24 -20.61
C GLY A 84 -0.62 7.91 -20.83
N ASP A 85 0.00 7.37 -19.77
CA ASP A 85 0.55 6.03 -19.80
C ASP A 85 -0.63 5.06 -19.77
N GLU A 86 -0.64 4.12 -20.72
CA GLU A 86 -1.43 2.90 -20.55
C GLU A 86 -1.12 2.33 -19.16
N PRO A 87 -2.11 1.80 -18.43
CA PRO A 87 -1.83 1.25 -17.11
C PRO A 87 -0.67 0.25 -17.19
N GLN A 88 0.44 0.54 -16.52
CA GLN A 88 1.61 -0.34 -16.43
C GLN A 88 1.78 -0.76 -14.97
N GLY A 89 1.80 -2.07 -14.70
CA GLY A 89 1.96 -2.59 -13.35
C GLY A 89 1.54 -4.04 -13.22
N LEU A 90 1.88 -4.65 -12.08
CA LEU A 90 1.49 -6.03 -11.76
C LEU A 90 0.14 -6.01 -11.03
N PHE A 91 -0.93 -6.44 -11.69
CA PHE A 91 -2.25 -6.59 -11.05
C PHE A 91 -2.32 -7.96 -10.36
N SER A 92 -2.23 -7.98 -9.03
CA SER A 92 -2.38 -9.22 -8.25
C SER A 92 -3.87 -9.52 -8.07
N LEU A 93 -4.38 -10.52 -8.78
CA LEU A 93 -5.77 -10.93 -8.73
C LEU A 93 -5.88 -12.19 -7.85
N GLY A 94 -6.31 -11.99 -6.60
CA GLY A 94 -6.67 -13.09 -5.71
C GLY A 94 -8.00 -13.69 -6.12
N SER A 95 -8.01 -14.96 -6.54
CA SER A 95 -9.21 -15.65 -7.01
C SER A 95 -9.23 -17.08 -6.48
N LEU A 96 -10.44 -17.59 -6.19
CA LEU A 96 -10.66 -19.03 -6.06
C LEU A 96 -10.25 -19.69 -7.38
N GLU A 97 -9.55 -20.81 -7.32
CA GLU A 97 -8.94 -21.48 -8.49
C GLU A 97 -9.97 -21.76 -9.60
N SER A 98 -11.20 -22.13 -9.21
CA SER A 98 -12.34 -22.34 -10.09
C SER A 98 -12.83 -21.08 -10.81
N THR A 99 -12.72 -19.91 -10.17
CA THR A 99 -13.12 -18.62 -10.76
C THR A 99 -12.02 -18.08 -11.68
N ALA A 100 -10.76 -18.37 -11.35
CA ALA A 100 -9.60 -17.97 -12.14
C ALA A 100 -9.57 -18.67 -13.50
N ALA A 101 -9.94 -19.95 -13.54
CA ALA A 101 -9.94 -20.73 -14.77
C ALA A 101 -11.04 -20.33 -15.76
N VAL A 102 -12.21 -19.86 -15.28
CA VAL A 102 -13.42 -19.74 -16.12
C VAL A 102 -13.73 -18.31 -16.53
N ARG A 103 -13.55 -17.32 -15.64
CA ARG A 103 -14.01 -15.93 -15.89
C ARG A 103 -12.89 -14.93 -16.11
N ILE A 104 -11.70 -15.18 -15.58
CA ILE A 104 -10.57 -14.29 -15.78
C ILE A 104 -10.15 -14.24 -17.25
N PRO A 105 -10.00 -15.35 -18.00
CA PRO A 105 -9.43 -15.31 -19.36
C PRO A 105 -10.22 -14.45 -20.35
N SER A 106 -11.56 -14.53 -20.35
CA SER A 106 -12.41 -13.79 -21.29
C SER A 106 -12.48 -12.28 -21.00
N THR A 107 -12.37 -11.92 -19.72
CA THR A 107 -12.33 -10.51 -19.27
C THR A 107 -10.93 -9.92 -19.49
N LEU A 108 -9.89 -10.72 -19.28
CA LEU A 108 -8.49 -10.38 -19.58
C LEU A 108 -8.27 -10.16 -21.08
N ALA A 109 -8.88 -10.99 -21.92
CA ALA A 109 -8.72 -10.90 -23.37
C ALA A 109 -9.23 -9.55 -23.92
N HIS A 110 -10.37 -9.08 -23.43
CA HIS A 110 -10.89 -7.75 -23.77
C HIS A 110 -10.02 -6.63 -23.22
N PHE A 111 -9.46 -6.77 -22.01
CA PHE A 111 -8.56 -5.78 -21.42
C PHE A 111 -7.20 -5.71 -22.14
N ASN A 112 -6.64 -6.86 -22.53
CA ASN A 112 -5.36 -6.98 -23.24
C ASN A 112 -5.45 -6.45 -24.69
N GLN A 113 -6.63 -6.56 -25.32
CA GLN A 113 -6.89 -5.87 -26.60
C GLN A 113 -6.91 -4.35 -26.47
N ARG A 114 -7.27 -3.83 -25.29
CA ARG A 114 -7.34 -2.38 -25.01
C ARG A 114 -6.00 -1.82 -24.51
N TYR A 115 -5.14 -2.65 -23.91
CA TYR A 115 -3.86 -2.27 -23.30
C TYR A 115 -2.77 -3.35 -23.51
N PRO A 116 -2.14 -3.43 -24.69
CA PRO A 116 -1.23 -4.51 -25.08
C PRO A 116 0.13 -4.52 -24.36
N LYS A 117 0.47 -3.49 -23.57
CA LYS A 117 1.72 -3.44 -22.79
C LYS A 117 1.62 -4.10 -21.40
N PHE A 118 0.47 -4.67 -21.04
CA PHE A 118 0.24 -5.25 -19.72
C PHE A 118 0.83 -6.67 -19.60
N ILE A 119 1.92 -6.84 -18.84
CA ILE A 119 2.53 -8.15 -18.61
C ILE A 119 1.83 -8.82 -17.40
N TRP A 120 1.02 -9.84 -17.68
CA TRP A 120 0.38 -10.66 -16.66
C TRP A 120 1.36 -11.70 -16.09
N ARG A 121 1.44 -11.82 -14.77
CA ARG A 121 2.15 -12.91 -14.10
C ARG A 121 1.20 -13.60 -13.12
N SER A 122 0.79 -14.83 -13.43
CA SER A 122 0.04 -15.66 -12.49
C SER A 122 0.99 -16.17 -11.41
N GLN A 123 0.72 -15.88 -10.15
CA GLN A 123 1.43 -16.47 -9.03
C GLN A 123 0.59 -17.65 -8.51
N PRO A 124 1.09 -18.90 -8.51
CA PRO A 124 0.36 -20.02 -7.94
C PRO A 124 0.17 -19.77 -6.44
N ALA A 125 -1.05 -19.97 -5.95
CA ALA A 125 -1.34 -19.92 -4.53
C ALA A 125 -0.46 -20.95 -3.81
N LEU A 126 0.33 -20.50 -2.83
CA LEU A 126 1.09 -21.41 -1.98
C LEU A 126 0.09 -22.24 -1.15
N PRO A 127 0.17 -23.58 -1.17
CA PRO A 127 -0.61 -24.40 -0.24
C PRO A 127 -0.13 -24.09 1.18
N GLY A 128 -1.12 -23.91 2.08
CA GLY A 128 -0.90 -23.53 3.47
C GLY A 128 0.11 -24.42 4.20
N ARG A 129 0.84 -23.79 5.11
CA ARG A 129 1.48 -24.43 6.26
C ARG A 129 1.15 -23.61 7.50
#